data_AF-A0A4R8EQ17-F1
#
_entry.id   AF-A0A4R8EQ17-F1
#
_cell.length_a   1.000
_cell.length_b   1.000
_cell.length_c   1.000
_cell.angle_alpha   90.00
_cell.angle_beta   90.00
_cell.angle_gamma   90.00
#
_symmetry.space_group_name_H-M   'P 1'
#
loop_
_entity.id
_entity.type
_entity.pdbx_description
1 polymer ?
#
loop_
_entity_poly.entity_id
_entity_poly.type
_entity_poly.pdbx_seq_one_letter_code
_entity_poly.pdbx_strand_id
1 'polypeptide(L)'
;MYNEKLSKFFKAKGLKQKEVGEILGFSPVMIGRYLHGTANIGSEFLISLSKNFPDVDLNDLFAPEKEQNMVNEDRAVYEKHDILNDLEEIEDRIHTIRLRLAEKKFEE
;
A
#
# COMPACT_ATOMS: atom_id res chain seq x y z
N MET A 1 6.93 -19.05 -3.38
CA MET A 1 8.07 -18.09 -3.25
C MET A 1 7.60 -16.63 -3.41
N TYR A 2 8.38 -15.61 -3.00
CA TYR A 2 7.95 -14.20 -3.03
C TYR A 2 7.54 -13.71 -4.43
N ASN A 3 8.23 -14.16 -5.48
CA ASN A 3 7.97 -13.78 -6.87
C ASN A 3 6.59 -14.27 -7.36
N GLU A 4 6.12 -15.42 -6.84
CA GLU A 4 4.79 -15.95 -7.13
C GLU A 4 3.71 -15.18 -6.38
N LYS A 5 3.95 -14.81 -5.10
CA LYS A 5 3.06 -13.95 -4.31
C LYS A 5 2.92 -12.58 -4.99
N LEU A 6 4.03 -11.99 -5.42
CA LEU A 6 4.06 -10.73 -6.15
C LEU A 6 3.32 -10.82 -7.50
N SER A 7 3.50 -11.92 -8.23
CA SER A 7 2.78 -12.17 -9.49
C SER A 7 1.28 -12.29 -9.26
N LYS A 8 0.85 -12.96 -8.20
CA LYS A 8 -0.57 -13.07 -7.83
C LYS A 8 -1.15 -11.71 -7.44
N PHE A 9 -0.42 -10.92 -6.66
CA PHE A 9 -0.82 -9.58 -6.25
C PHE A 9 -1.14 -8.68 -7.45
N PHE A 10 -0.24 -8.57 -8.42
CA PHE A 10 -0.49 -7.74 -9.60
C PHE A 10 -1.58 -8.30 -10.52
N LYS A 11 -1.67 -9.64 -10.65
CA LYS A 11 -2.75 -10.27 -11.41
C LYS A 11 -4.14 -10.01 -10.80
N ALA A 12 -4.25 -10.05 -9.47
CA ALA A 12 -5.50 -9.75 -8.77
C ALA A 12 -5.98 -8.31 -9.00
N LYS A 13 -5.03 -7.38 -9.23
CA LYS A 13 -5.32 -5.99 -9.62
C LYS A 13 -5.50 -5.79 -11.13
N GLY A 14 -5.41 -6.85 -11.94
CA GLY A 14 -5.56 -6.78 -13.40
C GLY A 14 -4.38 -6.12 -14.13
N LEU A 15 -3.23 -5.94 -13.46
CA LEU A 15 -2.09 -5.20 -14.01
C LEU A 15 -1.16 -6.10 -14.82
N LYS A 16 -0.76 -5.60 -16.00
CA LYS A 16 0.26 -6.19 -16.86
C LYS A 16 1.64 -5.69 -16.47
N GLN A 17 2.69 -6.43 -16.84
CA GLN A 17 4.08 -6.07 -16.53
C GLN A 17 4.47 -4.66 -17.01
N LYS A 18 3.92 -4.22 -18.15
CA LYS A 18 4.13 -2.87 -18.68
C LYS A 18 3.59 -1.80 -17.72
N GLU A 19 2.35 -1.97 -17.27
CA GLU A 19 1.66 -1.03 -16.38
C GLU A 19 2.33 -1.00 -14.99
N VAL A 20 2.72 -2.18 -14.48
CA VAL A 20 3.49 -2.28 -13.23
C VAL A 20 4.82 -1.54 -13.36
N GLY A 21 5.50 -1.66 -14.50
CA GLY A 21 6.75 -0.94 -14.77
C GLY A 21 6.56 0.58 -14.79
N GLU A 22 5.52 1.05 -15.47
CA GLU A 22 5.16 2.48 -15.52
C GLU A 22 4.82 3.05 -14.13
N ILE A 23 4.05 2.32 -13.32
CA ILE A 23 3.68 2.74 -11.95
C ILE A 23 4.90 2.77 -11.02
N LEU A 24 5.72 1.73 -11.07
CA LEU A 24 6.83 1.56 -10.13
C LEU A 24 8.11 2.28 -10.58
N GLY A 25 8.18 2.79 -11.81
CA GLY A 25 9.36 3.44 -12.35
C GLY A 25 10.46 2.47 -12.82
N PHE A 26 10.09 1.25 -13.23
CA PHE A 26 11.02 0.22 -13.70
C PHE A 26 10.70 -0.23 -15.12
N SER A 27 11.71 -0.72 -15.85
CA SER A 27 11.47 -1.27 -17.18
C SER A 27 10.59 -2.53 -17.11
N PRO A 28 9.72 -2.79 -18.10
CA PRO A 28 8.90 -4.01 -18.14
C PRO A 28 9.73 -5.30 -18.06
N VAL A 29 10.95 -5.27 -18.62
CA VAL A 29 11.90 -6.39 -18.55
C VAL A 29 12.34 -6.65 -17.13
N MET A 30 12.64 -5.61 -16.35
CA MET A 30 13.06 -5.74 -14.95
C MET A 30 11.92 -6.25 -14.08
N ILE A 31 10.69 -5.76 -14.29
CA ILE A 31 9.49 -6.32 -13.66
C ILE A 31 9.37 -7.81 -13.99
N GLY A 32 9.49 -8.20 -15.26
CA GLY A 32 9.47 -9.59 -15.68
C GLY A 32 10.51 -10.44 -14.95
N ARG A 33 11.73 -9.94 -14.75
CA ARG A 33 12.77 -10.67 -13.99
C ARG A 33 12.39 -10.87 -12.53
N TYR A 34 11.81 -9.88 -11.87
CA TYR A 34 11.35 -10.00 -10.49
C TYR A 34 10.18 -11.00 -10.36
N LEU A 35 9.21 -10.95 -11.27
CA LEU A 35 8.04 -11.85 -11.24
C LEU A 35 8.41 -13.31 -11.54
N HIS A 36 9.44 -13.53 -12.37
CA HIS A 36 9.96 -14.88 -12.64
C HIS A 36 11.05 -15.33 -11.65
N GLY A 37 11.44 -14.48 -10.69
CA GLY A 37 12.51 -14.80 -9.73
C GLY A 37 13.90 -14.95 -10.37
N THR A 38 14.12 -14.39 -11.57
CA THR A 38 15.42 -14.43 -12.27
C THR A 38 16.33 -13.26 -11.91
N ALA A 39 15.82 -12.30 -11.12
CA ALA A 39 16.61 -11.26 -10.48
C ALA A 39 16.10 -11.04 -9.06
N ASN A 40 17.02 -10.71 -8.14
CA ASN A 40 16.69 -10.33 -6.78
C ASN A 40 16.14 -8.91 -6.74
N ILE A 41 15.10 -8.72 -5.91
CA ILE A 41 14.50 -7.41 -5.67
C ILE A 41 15.43 -6.57 -4.79
N GLY A 42 15.72 -5.34 -5.21
CA GLY A 42 16.46 -4.35 -4.43
C GLY A 42 15.55 -3.46 -3.57
N SER A 43 16.16 -2.70 -2.65
CA SER A 43 15.46 -1.76 -1.76
C SER A 43 14.63 -0.71 -2.51
N GLU A 44 15.15 -0.16 -3.60
CA GLU A 44 14.44 0.83 -4.44
C GLU A 44 13.08 0.32 -4.94
N PHE A 45 13.02 -0.96 -5.32
CA PHE A 45 11.78 -1.57 -5.74
C PHE A 45 10.80 -1.70 -4.57
N LEU A 46 11.27 -2.09 -3.38
CA LEU A 46 10.43 -2.21 -2.19
C LEU A 46 9.85 -0.86 -1.76
N ILE A 47 10.64 0.21 -1.82
CA ILE A 47 10.19 1.57 -1.52
C ILE A 47 9.15 2.02 -2.54
N SER A 48 9.38 1.81 -3.84
CA SER A 48 8.40 2.15 -4.87
C SER A 48 7.12 1.31 -4.74
N LEU A 49 7.26 0.03 -4.39
CA LEU A 49 6.14 -0.88 -4.18
C LEU A 49 5.27 -0.43 -3.00
N SER A 50 5.85 -0.16 -1.84
CA SER A 50 5.09 0.28 -0.66
C SER A 50 4.42 1.64 -0.87
N LYS A 51 5.07 2.55 -1.61
CA LYS A 51 4.51 3.87 -1.91
C LYS A 51 3.32 3.81 -2.86
N ASN A 52 3.38 2.99 -3.92
CA ASN A 52 2.35 2.94 -4.95
C ASN A 52 1.26 1.89 -4.67
N PHE A 53 1.56 0.92 -3.80
CA PHE A 53 0.66 -0.15 -3.41
C PHE A 53 0.64 -0.28 -1.88
N PRO A 54 0.02 0.66 -1.15
CA PRO A 54 0.03 0.65 0.32
C PRO A 54 -0.72 -0.54 0.92
N ASP A 55 -1.52 -1.26 0.13
CA ASP A 55 -2.20 -2.49 0.53
C ASP A 55 -1.34 -3.75 0.42
N VAL A 56 -0.08 -3.62 -0.01
CA VAL A 56 0.87 -4.74 -0.04
C VAL A 56 1.43 -5.00 1.35
N ASP A 57 1.23 -6.22 1.86
CA ASP A 57 1.89 -6.67 3.08
C ASP A 57 3.27 -7.26 2.72
N LEU A 58 4.34 -6.53 3.04
CA LEU A 58 5.70 -6.99 2.79
C LEU A 58 6.09 -8.19 3.68
N ASN A 59 5.52 -8.31 4.87
CA ASN A 59 5.77 -9.47 5.73
C ASN A 59 5.18 -10.72 5.09
N ASP A 60 3.92 -10.66 4.64
CA ASP A 60 3.31 -11.77 3.89
C ASP A 60 4.07 -12.05 2.59
N LEU A 61 4.52 -11.02 1.87
CA LEU A 61 5.23 -11.20 0.60
C LEU A 61 6.51 -12.03 0.74
N PHE A 62 7.26 -11.82 1.83
CA PHE A 62 8.54 -12.51 2.08
C PHE A 62 8.47 -13.66 3.09
N ALA A 63 7.32 -13.86 3.75
CA ALA A 63 7.12 -14.97 4.68
C ALA A 63 7.38 -16.32 3.98
N PRO A 64 8.17 -17.21 4.59
CA PRO A 64 8.38 -18.55 4.07
C PRO A 64 7.06 -19.33 4.07
N GLU A 65 6.83 -20.15 3.05
CA GLU A 65 5.55 -20.89 2.90
C GLU A 65 5.23 -21.84 4.06
N LYS A 66 6.25 -22.20 4.85
CA LYS A 66 6.12 -23.08 6.02
C LYS A 66 5.97 -22.34 7.35
N GLU A 67 6.14 -21.03 7.39
CA GLU A 67 5.91 -20.23 8.61
C GLU A 67 4.57 -19.50 8.49
N GLN A 68 3.49 -20.29 8.47
CA GLN A 68 2.19 -19.77 8.87
C GLN A 68 2.24 -19.57 10.38
N ASN A 69 2.43 -18.32 10.80
CA ASN A 69 2.20 -17.82 12.15
C ASN A 69 2.65 -18.77 13.28
N MET A 70 3.96 -19.03 13.38
CA MET A 70 4.53 -19.94 14.40
C MET A 70 4.21 -19.53 15.84
N VAL A 71 3.86 -18.25 16.05
CA VAL A 71 3.55 -17.64 17.36
C VAL A 71 2.06 -17.43 17.59
N ASN A 72 1.19 -17.81 16.64
CA ASN A 72 -0.26 -17.63 16.74
C ASN A 72 -0.66 -16.20 17.13
N GLU A 73 0.13 -15.22 16.68
CA GLU A 73 -0.17 -13.81 16.92
C GLU A 73 -1.37 -13.42 16.06
N ASP A 74 -2.30 -12.65 16.62
CA ASP A 74 -3.32 -12.03 15.80
C ASP A 74 -2.62 -11.25 14.69
N ARG A 75 -3.04 -11.45 13.44
CA ARG A 75 -2.47 -10.72 12.31
C ARG A 75 -2.51 -9.25 12.65
N ALA A 76 -1.36 -8.56 12.53
CA ALA A 76 -1.33 -7.12 12.66
C ALA A 76 -2.34 -6.54 11.68
N VAL A 77 -3.48 -6.09 12.21
CA VAL A 77 -4.40 -5.22 11.48
C VAL A 77 -3.69 -3.88 11.51
N TYR A 78 -2.78 -3.68 10.58
CA TYR A 78 -2.42 -2.33 10.19
C TYR A 78 -3.73 -1.74 9.73
N GLU A 79 -4.30 -0.82 10.52
CA GLU A 79 -5.49 -0.08 10.12
C GLU A 79 -5.23 0.36 8.69
N LYS A 80 -6.06 -0.12 7.77
CA LYS A 80 -6.12 0.45 6.44
C LYS A 80 -6.26 1.93 6.71
N HIS A 81 -5.24 2.71 6.42
CA HIS A 81 -5.34 4.16 6.46
C HIS A 81 -6.29 4.48 5.32
N ASP A 82 -7.58 4.45 5.67
CA ASP A 82 -8.66 4.67 4.75
C ASP A 82 -8.66 6.16 4.53
N ILE A 83 -8.11 6.59 3.40
CA ILE A 83 -8.06 7.98 2.98
C ILE A 83 -9.47 8.61 3.06
N LEU A 84 -10.53 7.79 2.99
CA LEU A 84 -11.90 8.24 3.19
C LEU A 84 -12.20 8.64 4.65
N ASN A 85 -11.65 7.92 5.64
CA ASN A 85 -11.75 8.30 7.05
C ASN A 85 -10.96 9.58 7.35
N ASP A 86 -9.77 9.73 6.74
CA ASP A 86 -8.97 10.96 6.87
C ASP A 86 -9.72 12.17 6.28
N LEU A 87 -10.40 11.98 5.14
CA LEU A 87 -11.23 13.00 4.52
C LEU A 87 -12.41 13.39 5.43
N GLU A 88 -13.10 12.41 6.02
CA GLU A 88 -14.21 12.66 6.94
C GLU A 88 -13.75 13.44 8.18
N GLU A 89 -12.61 13.08 8.79
CA GLU A 89 -12.06 13.81 9.93
C GLU A 89 -11.67 15.27 9.57
N ILE A 90 -11.07 15.46 8.39
CA ILE A 90 -10.70 16.80 7.90
C ILE A 90 -11.95 17.66 7.69
N GLU A 91 -13.01 17.10 7.10
CA GLU A 91 -14.27 17.82 6.87
C GLU A 91 -14.94 18.24 8.19
N ASP A 92 -14.98 17.36 9.19
CA ASP A 92 -15.51 17.66 10.52
C ASP A 92 -14.73 18.77 11.23
N ARG A 93 -13.40 18.76 11.10
CA ARG A 93 -12.54 19.83 11.66
C ARG A 93 -12.80 21.16 10.95
N ILE A 94 -12.93 21.17 9.63
CA ILE A 94 -13.28 22.38 8.87
C ILE A 94 -14.66 22.91 9.30
N HIS A 95 -15.64 22.02 9.48
CA HIS A 95 -16.98 22.38 9.93
C HIS A 95 -16.95 23.06 11.31
N THR A 96 -16.21 22.47 12.25
CA THR A 96 -16.05 23.01 13.61
C THR A 96 -15.39 24.38 13.60
N ILE A 97 -14.35 24.58 12.77
CA ILE A 97 -13.68 25.88 12.62
C ILE A 97 -14.66 26.93 12.07
N ARG A 98 -15.48 26.57 11.08
CA ARG A 98 -16.49 27.47 10.52
C ARG A 98 -17.54 27.88 11.56
N LEU A 99 -18.00 26.95 12.39
CA LEU A 99 -18.93 27.25 13.49
C LEU A 99 -18.32 28.25 14.48
N ARG A 100 -17.11 28.00 14.95
CA ARG A 100 -16.41 28.92 15.87
C ARG A 100 -16.17 30.30 15.26
N LEU A 101 -15.87 30.37 13.97
CA LEU A 101 -15.72 31.66 13.26
C LEU A 101 -17.06 32.38 13.08
N ALA A 102 -18.16 31.66 12.92
CA ALA A 102 -19.49 32.23 12.85
C ALA A 102 -19.90 32.80 14.22
N GLU A 103 -19.71 32.05 15.32
CA GLU A 103 -19.97 32.51 16.69
C GLU A 103 -19.18 33.79 17.01
N LYS A 104 -17.89 33.84 16.63
CA LYS A 104 -17.05 35.03 16.81
C LYS A 104 -17.51 36.26 16.03
N LYS A 105 -18.28 36.11 14.94
CA LYS A 105 -18.82 37.23 14.16
C LYS A 105 -20.08 37.85 14.76
N PHE A 106 -20.69 37.21 15.76
CA PHE A 106 -21.89 37.70 16.44
C PHE A 106 -21.59 38.31 17.83
N GLU A 107 -20.32 38.40 18.23
CA GLU A 107 -19.85 39.01 19.49
C GLU A 107 -19.25 40.42 19.32
N GLU A 108 -19.29 41.00 18.11
CA GLU A 108 -18.96 42.42 17.80
C GLU A 108 -20.23 43.25 17.57
#